data_AF-A0A450V4C4-F1
#
_entry.id   AF-A0A450V4C4-F1
#
_cell.length_a   1.000
_cell.length_b   1.000
_cell.length_c   1.000
_cell.angle_alpha   90.00
_cell.angle_beta   90.00
_cell.angle_gamma   90.00
#
_symmetry.space_group_name_H-M   'P 1'
#
loop_
_entity.id
_entity.type
_entity.pdbx_description
1 polymer ?
#
loop_
_entity_poly.entity_id
_entity_poly.type
_entity_poly.pdbx_seq_one_letter_code
_entity_poly.pdbx_strand_id
1 'polypeptide(L)' 'MLLVEIVDDMTAFGTAEKLASWAGVCPGNHESAGKRVAGKKRKGNPHVRRILCEAANAAGRTRCACREKFESLLVRR' A
#
# COMPACT_ATOMS: atom_id res chain seq x y z
N MET A 1 -7.31 16.03 -2.11
CA MET A 1 -7.93 14.86 -2.78
C MET A 1 -7.78 13.59 -1.95
N LEU A 2 -6.58 13.23 -1.47
CA LEU A 2 -6.41 12.05 -0.61
C LEU A 2 -7.24 12.12 0.70
N LEU A 3 -7.30 13.28 1.35
CA LEU A 3 -8.16 13.55 2.54
C LEU A 3 -9.68 13.55 2.27
N VAL A 4 -10.10 13.58 1.00
CA VAL A 4 -11.53 13.49 0.64
C VAL A 4 -11.90 12.05 0.32
N GLU A 5 -10.94 11.27 -0.18
CA GLU A 5 -11.08 9.86 -0.53
C GLU A 5 -10.85 8.92 0.67
N ILE A 6 -10.01 9.35 1.60
CA ILE A 6 -9.78 8.70 2.87
C ILE A 6 -10.55 9.53 3.90
N VAL A 7 -11.43 8.87 4.65
CA VAL A 7 -12.19 9.50 5.74
C VAL A 7 -11.24 10.34 6.60
N ASP A 8 -11.69 11.53 7.01
CA ASP A 8 -10.94 12.44 7.88
C ASP A 8 -10.50 11.73 9.18
N ASP A 9 -11.34 10.80 9.63
CA ASP A 9 -11.07 9.87 10.69
C ASP A 9 -10.36 8.59 10.21
N MET A 10 -9.05 8.55 10.44
CA MET A 10 -8.21 7.37 10.19
C MET A 10 -8.49 6.20 11.16
N THR A 11 -9.21 6.43 12.27
CA THR A 11 -9.63 5.36 13.19
C THR A 11 -10.63 4.41 12.54
N ALA A 12 -11.35 4.85 11.52
CA ALA A 12 -12.26 4.01 10.73
C ALA A 12 -11.55 2.80 10.11
N PHE A 13 -10.26 2.91 9.79
CA PHE A 13 -9.46 1.80 9.29
C PHE A 13 -8.79 0.99 10.42
N GLY A 14 -8.59 1.59 11.60
CA GLY A 14 -7.96 0.98 12.77
C GLY A 14 -6.45 0.73 12.63
N THR A 15 -5.98 0.20 11.51
CA THR A 15 -4.55 -0.02 11.23
C THR A 15 -4.17 0.43 9.81
N ALA A 16 -2.90 0.82 9.63
CA ALA A 16 -2.36 1.18 8.33
C ALA A 16 -2.44 0.02 7.31
N GLU A 17 -2.39 -1.23 7.78
CA GLU A 17 -2.50 -2.44 6.94
C GLU A 17 -3.90 -2.60 6.34
N LYS A 18 -4.94 -2.28 7.13
CA LYS A 18 -6.33 -2.30 6.66
C LYS A 18 -6.57 -1.23 5.60
N LEU A 19 -5.99 -0.02 5.80
CA LEU A 19 -5.99 1.03 4.78
C LEU A 19 -5.29 0.57 3.50
N ALA A 20 -4.10 -0.03 3.61
CA ALA A 20 -3.34 -0.53 2.47
C ALA A 20 -4.07 -1.67 1.72
N SER A 21 -4.80 -2.51 2.46
CA SER A 21 -5.65 -3.56 1.89
C SER A 21 -6.86 -3.00 1.13
N TRP A 22 -7.52 -1.99 1.72
CA TRP A 22 -8.65 -1.30 1.10
C TRP A 22 -8.23 -0.51 -0.15
N ALA A 23 -7.11 0.20 -0.09
CA ALA A 23 -6.54 0.93 -1.23
C ALA A 23 -6.02 -0.02 -2.35
N GLY A 24 -5.94 -1.33 -2.10
CA GLY A 24 -5.47 -2.30 -3.09
C GLY A 24 -3.97 -2.20 -3.39
N VAL A 25 -3.19 -1.71 -2.42
CA VAL A 25 -1.72 -1.66 -2.49
C VAL A 25 -1.12 -3.02 -2.13
N CYS A 26 -1.78 -3.77 -1.24
CA CYS A 26 -1.32 -5.09 -0.84
C CYS A 26 -1.57 -6.15 -1.95
N PRO A 27 -0.68 -7.14 -2.10
CA PRO A 27 -0.95 -8.31 -2.94
C PRO A 27 -2.19 -9.06 -2.42
N GLY A 28 -2.93 -9.72 -3.33
CA GLY A 28 -4.06 -10.56 -2.94
C GLY A 28 -3.57 -11.82 -2.23
N ASN A 29 -4.15 -12.15 -1.08
CA ASN A 29 -3.90 -13.42 -0.39
C ASN A 29 -4.98 -14.44 -0.80
N HIS A 30 -4.71 -15.22 -1.85
CA HIS A 30 -5.60 -16.29 -2.31
C HIS A 30 -4.97 -17.64 -1.99
N GLU A 31 -5.36 -18.19 -0.84
CA GLU A 31 -4.95 -19.50 -0.36
C GLU A 31 -6.18 -20.35 -0.07
N SER A 32 -6.19 -21.58 -0.59
CA SER A 32 -7.20 -22.59 -0.28
C SER A 32 -6.51 -23.93 -0.10
N ALA A 33 -6.87 -24.66 0.95
CA ALA A 33 -6.30 -25.97 1.30
C ALA A 33 -4.75 -25.98 1.29
N GLY A 34 -4.10 -24.92 1.78
CA GLY A 34 -2.63 -24.79 1.82
C GLY A 34 -1.96 -24.53 0.47
N LYS A 35 -2.72 -24.32 -0.61
CA LYS A 35 -2.19 -23.97 -1.93
C LYS A 35 -2.40 -22.49 -2.20
N ARG A 36 -1.31 -21.78 -2.47
CA ARG A 36 -1.33 -20.37 -2.88
C ARG A 36 -1.54 -20.27 -4.38
N VAL A 37 -2.72 -19.82 -4.79
CA VAL A 37 -3.01 -19.50 -6.20
C VAL A 37 -2.52 -18.07 -6.48
N ALA A 38 -2.03 -17.79 -7.68
CA ALA A 38 -1.48 -16.49 -8.04
C ALA A 38 -2.42 -15.34 -7.64
N GLY A 39 -2.02 -14.56 -6.63
CA GLY A 39 -2.82 -13.51 -6.04
C GLY A 39 -2.85 -12.28 -6.94
N LYS A 40 -3.92 -12.10 -7.73
CA LYS A 40 -4.16 -10.81 -8.38
C LYS A 40 -4.31 -9.72 -7.33
N LYS A 41 -3.73 -8.54 -7.60
CA LYS A 41 -3.99 -7.34 -6.80
C LYS A 41 -5.50 -7.07 -6.80
N ARG A 42 -6.05 -6.74 -5.62
CA ARG A 42 -7.46 -6.32 -5.54
C ARG A 42 -7.66 -5.01 -6.32
N LYS A 43 -8.89 -4.75 -6.77
CA LYS A 43 -9.21 -3.49 -7.48
C LYS A 43 -8.92 -2.26 -6.61
N GLY A 44 -9.33 -2.29 -5.34
CA GLY A 44 -9.13 -1.20 -4.38
C GLY A 44 -9.68 0.14 -4.86
N ASN A 45 -9.37 1.22 -4.14
CA ASN A 45 -9.61 2.58 -4.64
C ASN A 45 -8.47 3.00 -5.61
N PRO A 46 -8.75 3.17 -6.92
CA PRO A 46 -7.72 3.46 -7.91
C PRO A 46 -7.09 4.86 -7.73
N HIS A 47 -7.82 5.83 -7.18
CA HIS A 47 -7.34 7.19 -6.96
C HIS A 47 -6.35 7.24 -5.80
N VAL A 48 -6.73 6.66 -4.66
CA VAL A 48 -5.84 6.56 -3.49
C VAL A 48 -4.59 5.77 -3.85
N ARG A 49 -4.73 4.66 -4.58
CA ARG A 49 -3.58 3.88 -5.05
C ARG A 49 -2.62 4.70 -5.91
N ARG A 50 -3.14 5.49 -6.85
CA ARG A 50 -2.32 6.35 -7.72
C ARG A 50 -1.53 7.36 -6.91
N ILE A 51 -2.19 8.08 -6.01
CA ILE A 51 -1.55 9.10 -5.17
C ILE A 51 -0.48 8.47 -4.27
N LEU A 52 -0.75 7.32 -3.67
CA LEU A 52 0.23 6.59 -2.85
C LEU A 52 1.46 6.16 -3.67
N CYS A 53 1.26 5.70 -4.90
CA CYS A 53 2.38 5.36 -5.79
C CYS A 53 3.20 6.59 -6.19
N GLU A 54 2.56 7.72 -6.50
CA GLU A 54 3.24 8.97 -6.81
C GLU A 54 4.04 9.49 -5.60
N ALA A 55 3.44 9.46 -4.42
CA ALA A 55 4.10 9.83 -3.17
C ALA A 55 5.31 8.92 -2.87
N ALA A 56 5.17 7.61 -3.06
CA ALA A 56 6.27 6.66 -2.90
C ALA A 56 7.42 6.93 -3.88
N ASN A 57 7.11 7.21 -5.15
CA ASN A 57 8.10 7.56 -6.18
C ASN A 57 8.81 8.88 -5.88
N ALA A 58 8.12 9.86 -5.31
CA ALA A 58 8.74 11.10 -4.84
C ALA A 58 9.64 10.81 -3.63
N ALA A 59 9.14 10.10 -2.62
CA ALA A 59 9.87 9.78 -1.41
C ALA A 59 11.15 8.98 -1.68
N GLY A 60 11.13 8.04 -2.64
CA GLY A 60 12.32 7.28 -3.03
C GLY A 60 13.42 8.15 -3.67
N ARG A 61 13.07 9.31 -4.23
CA ARG A 61 14.02 10.27 -4.86
C ARG A 61 14.47 11.38 -3.90
N THR A 62 13.85 11.51 -2.75
CA THR A 62 14.17 12.53 -1.74
C THR A 62 14.95 11.91 -0.58
N ARG A 63 15.84 12.68 0.07
CA ARG A 63 16.42 12.25 1.36
C ARG A 63 15.38 12.39 2.46
N CYS A 64 14.74 11.29 2.83
CA CYS A 64 13.78 11.22 3.93
C CYS A 64 13.84 9.84 4.59
N ALA A 65 13.23 9.70 5.77
CA ALA A 65 13.18 8.44 6.52
C ALA A 65 12.63 7.26 5.69
N CYS A 66 11.73 7.53 4.73
CA CYS A 66 11.18 6.51 3.85
C CYS A 66 12.22 5.92 2.88
N ARG A 67 13.25 6.69 2.51
CA ARG A 67 14.30 6.26 1.59
C ARG A 67 15.21 5.22 2.23
N GLU A 68 15.66 5.44 3.46
CA GLU A 68 16.46 4.46 4.20
C GLU A 68 15.70 3.14 4.38
N LYS A 69 14.40 3.23 4.71
CA LYS A 69 13.53 2.05 4.79
C LYS A 69 13.45 1.33 3.45
N PHE A 70 13.27 2.06 2.35
CA PHE A 70 13.22 1.49 1.00
C PHE A 70 14.53 0.79 0.62
N GLU A 71 15.68 1.42 0.88
CA GLU A 71 17.00 0.85 0.64
C GLU A 71 17.19 -0.45 1.46
N SER A 72 16.75 -0.48 2.72
CA SER A 72 16.80 -1.70 3.55
C SER A 72 15.95 -2.86 3.01
N LEU A 73 14.86 -2.55 2.30
CA LEU A 73 13.96 -3.53 1.70
C LEU A 73 14.50 -4.04 0.36
N LEU A 74 15.23 -3.21 -0.40
CA LEU A 74 15.89 -3.64 -1.64
C LEU A 74 16.95 -4.70 -1.38
N VAL A 75 17.67 -4.61 -0.25
CA VAL A 75 18.70 -5.59 0.15
C VAL A 75 18.10 -6.99 0.43
N ARG A 76 16.79 -7.09 0.71
CA ARG A 76 16.10 -8.35 1.01
C ARG A 76 15.57 -9.08 -0.23
N ARG A 77 15.87 -8.58 -1.43
CA ARG A 77 15.39 -9.11 -2.72
C ARG A 77 16.52 -9.78 -3.48
#